data_AF-A0A7D7VQJ2-F1
#
_entry.id   AF-A0A7D7VQJ2-F1
#
_cell.length_a   1.000
_cell.length_b   1.000
_cell.length_c   1.000
_cell.angle_alpha   90.00
_cell.angle_beta   90.00
_cell.angle_gamma   90.00
#
_symmetry.space_group_name_H-M   'P 1'
#
loop_
_entity.id
_entity.type
_entity.pdbx_description
1 polymer ?
#
loop_
_entity_poly.entity_id
_entity_poly.type
_entity_poly.pdbx_seq_one_letter_code
_entity_poly.pdbx_strand_id
1 'polypeptide(L)'
;MHHSIIGRYERDEVKPTIDVVKKLADSLDTTVGYLLGESDDKNVLKSSTMLKRLNDISDLSDKDRDYILYTLDALIRDAKTKNAYA
;
A
#
# COMPACT_ATOMS: atom_id res chain seq x y z
N MET A 1 16.46 8.77 -30.56
CA MET A 1 16.43 7.96 -29.32
C MET A 1 15.01 7.45 -29.12
N HIS A 2 14.77 6.15 -29.21
CA HIS A 2 13.44 5.58 -29.02
C HIS A 2 13.15 5.59 -27.51
N HIS A 3 12.30 6.50 -27.06
CA HIS A 3 11.97 6.58 -25.64
C HIS A 3 11.17 5.32 -25.26
N SER A 4 11.54 4.69 -24.14
CA SER A 4 10.73 3.62 -23.56
C SER A 4 9.32 4.14 -23.30
N ILE A 5 8.31 3.30 -23.53
CA ILE A 5 6.92 3.68 -23.27
C ILE A 5 6.69 4.03 -21.79
N ILE A 6 7.48 3.45 -20.89
CA ILE A 6 7.47 3.76 -19.45
C ILE A 6 7.88 5.21 -19.20
N GLY A 7 8.96 5.69 -19.85
CA GLY A 7 9.39 7.08 -19.67
C GLY A 7 8.37 8.09 -20.20
N ARG A 8 7.54 7.69 -21.18
CA ARG A 8 6.41 8.52 -21.65
C ARG A 8 5.28 8.57 -20.62
N TYR A 9 5.06 7.50 -19.85
CA TYR A 9 4.11 7.49 -18.74
C TYR A 9 4.59 8.38 -17.59
N GLU A 10 5.88 8.33 -17.24
CA GLU A 10 6.45 9.14 -16.15
C GLU A 10 6.46 10.64 -16.42
N ARG A 11 6.44 11.06 -17.69
CA ARG A 11 6.40 12.46 -18.11
C ARG A 11 5.01 12.96 -18.53
N ASP A 12 3.97 12.17 -18.24
CA ASP A 12 2.59 12.49 -18.62
C ASP A 12 2.35 12.69 -20.12
N GLU A 13 3.29 12.23 -20.98
CA GLU A 13 3.17 12.32 -22.44
C GLU A 13 2.13 11.33 -22.98
N VAL A 14 1.92 10.21 -22.27
CA VAL A 14 0.91 9.18 -22.57
C VAL A 14 0.29 8.70 -21.28
N LYS A 15 -1.03 8.55 -21.27
CA LYS A 15 -1.73 7.87 -20.17
C LYS A 15 -1.74 6.36 -20.41
N PRO A 16 -1.25 5.54 -19.47
CA PRO A 16 -1.40 4.09 -19.56
C PRO A 16 -2.88 3.70 -19.52
N THR A 17 -3.24 2.61 -20.18
CA THR A 17 -4.57 2.02 -20.03
C THR A 17 -4.70 1.33 -18.67
N ILE A 18 -5.94 1.10 -18.22
CA ILE A 18 -6.22 0.44 -16.92
C ILE A 18 -5.49 -0.92 -16.82
N ASP A 19 -5.48 -1.71 -17.90
CA ASP A 19 -4.79 -2.99 -17.94
C ASP A 19 -3.28 -2.88 -17.77
N VAL A 20 -2.67 -1.82 -18.32
CA VAL A 20 -1.23 -1.54 -18.16
C VAL A 20 -0.94 -1.13 -16.73
N VAL A 21 -1.77 -0.26 -16.14
CA VAL A 21 -1.60 0.16 -14.73
C VAL A 21 -1.72 -1.04 -13.79
N LYS A 22 -2.66 -1.96 -14.03
CA LYS A 22 -2.81 -3.19 -13.24
C LYS A 22 -1.56 -4.07 -13.31
N LYS A 23 -1.03 -4.31 -14.51
CA LYS A 23 0.21 -5.09 -14.70
C LYS A 23 1.42 -4.43 -14.05
N LEU A 24 1.49 -3.09 -14.10
CA LEU A 24 2.56 -2.34 -13.43
C LEU A 24 2.45 -2.47 -11.90
N ALA A 25 1.24 -2.34 -11.34
CA ALA A 25 1.00 -2.53 -9.92
C ALA A 25 1.45 -3.93 -9.45
N ASP A 26 1.04 -4.97 -10.18
CA ASP A 26 1.44 -6.36 -9.91
C ASP A 26 2.97 -6.55 -10.01
N SER A 27 3.62 -5.94 -11.01
CA SER A 27 5.06 -6.08 -11.23
C SER A 27 5.90 -5.30 -10.21
N LEU A 28 5.35 -4.24 -9.64
CA LEU A 28 6.01 -3.35 -8.68
C LEU A 28 5.62 -3.67 -7.22
N ASP A 29 4.86 -4.76 -7.00
CA ASP A 29 4.30 -5.18 -5.71
C ASP A 29 3.57 -4.05 -4.95
N THR A 30 2.85 -3.23 -5.71
CA THR A 30 2.13 -2.05 -5.22
C THR A 30 0.67 -2.08 -5.68
N THR A 31 -0.09 -1.03 -5.43
CA THR A 31 -1.49 -0.94 -5.86
C THR A 31 -1.73 0.09 -6.94
N VAL A 32 -2.81 -0.13 -7.70
CA VAL A 32 -3.31 0.82 -8.70
C VAL A 32 -3.60 2.18 -8.06
N GLY A 33 -4.25 2.22 -6.89
CA GLY A 33 -4.51 3.47 -6.17
C GLY A 33 -3.24 4.21 -5.77
N TYR A 34 -2.18 3.49 -5.40
CA TYR A 34 -0.86 4.09 -5.14
C TYR A 34 -0.25 4.71 -6.41
N LEU A 35 -0.32 4.02 -7.55
CA LEU A 35 0.18 4.55 -8.83
C LEU A 35 -0.61 5.76 -9.34
N LEU A 36 -1.89 5.88 -8.97
CA LEU A 36 -2.74 7.02 -9.33
C LEU A 36 -2.62 8.20 -8.35
N GLY A 37 -1.88 8.05 -7.25
CA GLY A 37 -1.70 9.10 -6.26
C GLY A 37 -2.95 9.37 -5.41
N GLU A 38 -3.86 8.40 -5.26
CA GLU A 38 -5.14 8.58 -4.54
C GLU A 38 -4.99 8.76 -3.01
N SER A 39 -3.78 8.62 -2.45
CA SER A 39 -3.55 8.71 -1.01
C SER A 39 -2.28 9.50 -0.66
N ASP A 40 -2.43 10.56 0.12
CA ASP A 40 -1.32 11.27 0.79
C ASP A 40 -0.60 10.39 1.82
N ASP A 41 -1.28 9.38 2.36
CA ASP A 41 -0.70 8.30 3.18
C ASP A 41 -0.03 7.23 2.29
N LYS A 42 1.08 7.65 1.66
CA LYS A 42 1.87 6.90 0.66
C LYS A 42 2.40 5.53 1.10
N ASN A 43 2.23 5.13 2.35
CA ASN A 43 2.84 3.89 2.88
C ASN A 43 1.89 2.70 2.94
N VAL A 44 0.60 2.91 3.19
CA VAL A 44 -0.36 1.80 3.34
C VAL A 44 -0.67 1.17 1.98
N LEU A 45 -0.92 2.00 0.96
CA LEU A 45 -1.24 1.53 -0.39
C LEU A 45 -0.02 1.03 -1.18
N LYS A 46 1.20 1.29 -0.70
CA LYS A 46 2.45 0.91 -1.36
C LYS A 46 2.77 -0.57 -1.25
N SER A 47 2.38 -1.22 -0.15
CA SER A 47 2.67 -2.63 0.08
C SER A 47 1.42 -3.47 -0.09
N SER A 48 1.39 -4.29 -1.16
CA SER A 48 0.35 -5.29 -1.40
C SER A 48 0.16 -6.21 -0.19
N THR A 49 1.26 -6.59 0.48
CA THR A 49 1.23 -7.42 1.69
C THR A 49 0.53 -6.74 2.87
N MET A 50 0.74 -5.44 3.09
CA MET A 50 0.07 -4.69 4.17
C MET A 50 -1.43 -4.58 3.93
N LEU A 51 -1.83 -4.35 2.67
CA LEU A 51 -3.23 -4.32 2.30
C LEU A 51 -3.92 -5.67 2.45
N LYS A 52 -3.23 -6.74 2.05
CA LYS A 52 -3.76 -8.09 2.26
C LYS A 52 -4.01 -8.37 3.74
N ARG A 53 -3.07 -8.02 4.63
CA ARG A 53 -3.26 -8.15 6.08
C ARG A 53 -4.46 -7.35 6.58
N LEU A 54 -4.68 -6.14 6.06
CA LEU A 54 -5.83 -5.31 6.43
C LEU A 54 -7.15 -5.93 5.98
N ASN A 55 -7.21 -6.47 4.76
CA ASN A 55 -8.37 -7.20 4.26
C ASN A 55 -8.63 -8.46 5.10
N ASP A 56 -7.59 -9.25 5.36
CA ASP A 56 -7.68 -10.46 6.18
C ASP A 56 -8.23 -10.13 7.58
N ILE A 57 -7.80 -9.03 8.22
CA ILE A 57 -8.33 -8.56 9.51
C ILE A 57 -9.79 -8.10 9.41
N SER A 58 -10.18 -7.48 8.30
CA SER A 58 -11.54 -6.99 8.07
C SER A 58 -12.54 -8.13 7.90
N ASP A 59 -12.09 -9.25 7.33
CA ASP A 59 -12.89 -10.46 7.08
C ASP A 59 -13.05 -11.36 8.33
N LEU A 60 -12.38 -11.05 9.45
CA LEU A 60 -12.50 -11.80 10.70
C LEU A 60 -13.82 -11.54 11.43
N SER A 61 -14.14 -12.44 12.36
CA SER A 61 -15.23 -12.23 13.32
C SER A 61 -14.97 -10.97 14.15
N ASP A 62 -16.02 -10.26 14.55
CA ASP A 62 -15.89 -9.00 15.33
C ASP A 62 -15.01 -9.19 16.57
N LYS A 63 -15.15 -10.34 17.25
CA LYS A 63 -14.40 -10.67 18.45
C LYS A 63 -12.92 -10.88 18.18
N ASP A 64 -12.57 -11.61 17.12
CA ASP A 64 -11.17 -11.87 16.77
C ASP A 64 -10.49 -10.59 16.25
N ARG A 65 -11.21 -9.82 15.44
CA ARG A 65 -10.75 -8.52 14.94
C ARG A 65 -10.42 -7.58 16.09
N ASP A 66 -11.29 -7.45 17.08
CA ASP A 66 -11.08 -6.58 18.24
C ASP A 66 -9.82 -6.96 19.03
N TYR A 67 -9.58 -8.26 19.28
CA TYR A 67 -8.39 -8.69 20.00
C TYR A 67 -7.11 -8.45 19.21
N ILE A 68 -7.14 -8.69 17.90
CA ILE A 68 -5.98 -8.48 17.03
C ILE A 68 -5.64 -6.99 16.95
N LEU A 69 -6.65 -6.13 16.75
CA LEU A 69 -6.46 -4.68 16.70
C LEU A 69 -5.95 -4.14 18.05
N TYR A 70 -6.54 -4.57 19.16
CA TYR A 70 -6.07 -4.19 20.50
C TYR A 70 -4.59 -4.55 20.73
N THR A 71 -4.19 -5.75 20.32
CA THR A 71 -2.81 -6.22 20.45
C THR A 71 -1.87 -5.43 19.54
N LEU A 72 -2.29 -5.18 18.30
CA LEU A 72 -1.53 -4.41 17.32
C LEU A 72 -1.28 -2.98 17.83
N ASP A 73 -2.30 -2.32 18.36
CA ASP A 73 -2.19 -0.97 18.93
C ASP A 73 -1.22 -0.92 20.12
N ALA A 74 -1.25 -1.95 20.98
CA ALA A 74 -0.32 -2.06 22.10
C ALA A 74 1.13 -2.20 21.62
N LEU A 75 1.38 -3.03 20.60
CA LEU A 75 2.71 -3.23 20.01
C LEU A 75 3.22 -1.96 19.30
N ILE A 76 2.36 -1.27 18.54
CA ILE A 76 2.70 0.00 17.89
C ILE A 76 3.06 1.06 18.94
N ARG A 77 2.29 1.14 20.03
CA ARG A 77 2.55 2.06 21.13
C ARG A 77 3.89 1.75 21.81
N ASP A 78 4.17 0.49 22.09
CA ASP A 78 5.45 0.07 22.70
C ASP A 78 6.64 0.42 21.79
N ALA A 79 6.55 0.11 20.49
CA ALA A 79 7.60 0.42 19.52
C ALA A 79 7.86 1.94 19.41
N LYS A 80 6.81 2.76 19.36
CA LYS A 80 6.93 4.23 19.34
C LYS A 80 7.56 4.77 20.63
N THR A 81 7.15 4.22 21.77
CA THR A 81 7.65 4.63 23.09
C THR A 81 9.12 4.26 23.27
N LYS A 82 9.54 3.06 22.85
CA LYS A 82 10.95 2.63 22.86
C LYS A 82 11.86 3.55 22.04
N ASN A 83 11.39 3.99 20.87
CA ASN A 83 12.14 4.93 20.04
C ASN A 83 12.22 6.35 20.63
N ALA A 84 11.36 6.70 21.59
CA ALA A 84 11.37 8.00 22.26
C ALA A 84 12.28 8.05 23.50
N TYR A 85 12.67 6.90 24.04
CA TYR A 85 13.58 6.77 25.20
C TYR A 85 14.98 6.25 24.81
N ALA A 86 15.26 6.11 23.51
CA ALA A 86 16.56 5.72 22.96
C ALA A 86 17.38 6.93 22.50
#